data_AF-A0AAV9HF58-F1
#
_entry.id   AF-A0AAV9HF58-F1
#
_cell.length_a   1.000
_cell.length_b   1.000
_cell.length_c   1.000
_cell.angle_alpha   90.00
_cell.angle_beta   90.00
_cell.angle_gamma   90.00
#
_symmetry.space_group_name_H-M   'P 1'
#
loop_
_entity.id
_entity.type
_entity.pdbx_description
1 polymer ?
#
loop_
_entity_poly.entity_id
_entity_poly.type
_entity_poly.pdbx_seq_one_letter_code
_entity_poly.pdbx_strand_id
1 'polypeptide(L)'
;MGTRHLICVWWKGKWWVAQYGQWNGYPEGQGVRVFKFLSVARNIDNLKAGLENHVYELTEDDHDVSHKSLSRDTGAGILGIIARAGQEFDGDDNLSTDPKKIPLCSNLGFVNDTLFCEWVYVVDLDKNILEIFMGVADQGGKDEEHRFKDVGPEGACVPRLVCSFKFQELFLLKSEEEFLEKVTEQLKLNGEEGDGEDENNEEG
;
A
#
# COMPACT_ATOMS: atom_id res chain seq x y z
N MET A 1 5.15 -12.77 16.96
CA MET A 1 4.71 -12.73 15.54
C MET A 1 4.05 -11.38 15.32
N GLY A 2 4.24 -10.77 14.16
CA GLY A 2 3.69 -9.46 13.82
C GLY A 2 2.88 -9.53 12.54
N THR A 3 1.90 -8.64 12.40
CA THR A 3 1.04 -8.56 11.21
C THR A 3 1.82 -8.01 10.04
N ARG A 4 1.96 -8.82 8.99
CA ARG A 4 2.72 -8.49 7.78
C ARG A 4 1.82 -7.87 6.73
N HIS A 5 2.39 -6.97 5.95
CA HIS A 5 1.62 -6.17 5.00
C HIS A 5 2.47 -5.65 3.85
N LEU A 6 1.78 -5.10 2.85
CA LEU A 6 2.38 -4.30 1.78
C LEU A 6 1.87 -2.86 1.80
N ILE A 7 2.78 -1.92 1.61
CA ILE A 7 2.45 -0.54 1.22
C ILE A 7 2.85 -0.36 -0.23
N CYS A 8 1.86 -0.17 -1.09
CA CYS A 8 2.06 -0.09 -2.52
C CYS A 8 1.76 1.32 -3.05
N VAL A 9 2.49 1.71 -4.09
CA VAL A 9 2.17 2.92 -4.87
C VAL A 9 2.04 2.53 -6.33
N TRP A 10 0.90 2.88 -6.91
CA TRP A 10 0.65 2.76 -8.33
C TRP A 10 0.55 4.13 -8.97
N TRP A 11 1.29 4.32 -10.05
CA TRP A 11 1.30 5.59 -10.75
C TRP A 11 1.87 5.45 -12.16
N LYS A 12 1.31 6.19 -13.12
CA LYS A 12 1.65 6.12 -14.55
C LYS A 12 1.53 4.68 -15.08
N GLY A 13 0.48 3.98 -14.68
CA GLY A 13 0.19 2.63 -15.19
C GLY A 13 1.15 1.53 -14.74
N LYS A 14 1.93 1.74 -13.65
CA LYS A 14 2.84 0.73 -13.11
C LYS A 14 2.94 0.77 -11.59
N TRP A 15 3.43 -0.33 -11.02
CA TRP A 15 3.83 -0.42 -9.61
C TRP A 15 5.18 0.26 -9.40
N TRP A 16 5.19 1.33 -8.60
CA TRP A 16 6.41 2.05 -8.23
C TRP A 16 7.00 1.58 -6.91
N VAL A 17 6.12 1.24 -5.96
CA VAL A 17 6.51 0.80 -4.61
C VAL A 17 5.68 -0.43 -4.29
N ALA A 18 6.34 -1.43 -3.71
CA ALA A 18 5.72 -2.56 -3.04
C ALA A 18 6.55 -2.88 -1.79
N GLN A 19 6.38 -2.05 -0.75
CA GLN A 19 7.15 -2.11 0.47
C GLN A 19 6.60 -3.19 1.40
N TYR A 20 7.40 -4.24 1.62
CA TYR A 20 7.13 -5.21 2.67
C TYR A 20 7.25 -4.56 4.06
N GLY A 21 6.30 -4.89 4.94
CA GLY A 21 6.33 -4.53 6.35
C GLY A 21 6.09 -5.73 7.26
N GLN A 22 6.79 -5.77 8.40
CA GLN A 22 6.73 -6.89 9.34
C GLN A 22 5.75 -6.67 10.52
N TRP A 23 5.44 -5.42 10.84
CA TRP A 23 4.78 -5.04 12.10
C TRP A 23 3.57 -4.12 11.89
N ASN A 24 2.54 -4.36 12.70
CA ASN A 24 1.35 -3.53 12.87
C ASN A 24 0.57 -3.29 11.56
N GLY A 25 0.53 -4.27 10.66
CA GLY A 25 -0.13 -4.17 9.35
C GLY A 25 -1.63 -3.83 9.35
N TYR A 26 -2.33 -3.99 10.48
CA TYR A 26 -3.75 -3.64 10.62
C TYR A 26 -4.07 -2.17 10.32
N PRO A 27 -5.34 -1.84 9.99
CA PRO A 27 -5.79 -0.48 9.73
C PRO A 27 -5.40 0.51 10.83
N GLU A 28 -5.52 0.14 12.10
CA GLU A 28 -5.18 0.96 13.28
C GLU A 28 -3.68 1.27 13.36
N GLY A 29 -2.85 0.45 12.74
CA GLY A 29 -1.41 0.62 12.69
C GLY A 29 -0.97 1.31 11.40
N GLN A 30 -0.76 0.52 10.34
CA GLN A 30 -0.17 1.02 9.10
C GLN A 30 -1.20 1.74 8.23
N GLY A 31 -2.48 1.35 8.28
CA GLY A 31 -3.56 2.05 7.57
C GLY A 31 -3.69 3.51 8.01
N VAL A 32 -3.72 3.77 9.32
CA VAL A 32 -3.73 5.12 9.91
C VAL A 32 -2.50 5.93 9.50
N ARG A 33 -1.33 5.30 9.38
CA ARG A 33 -0.11 5.99 8.90
C ARG A 33 -0.23 6.39 7.43
N VAL A 34 -0.82 5.54 6.58
CA VAL A 34 -1.11 5.86 5.18
C VAL A 34 -2.17 6.96 5.10
N PHE A 35 -3.25 6.85 5.86
CA PHE A 35 -4.30 7.87 5.99
C PHE A 35 -3.70 9.23 6.32
N LYS A 36 -2.96 9.35 7.45
CA LYS A 36 -2.29 10.60 7.86
C LYS A 36 -1.40 11.19 6.78
N PHE A 37 -0.67 10.34 6.07
CA PHE A 37 0.19 10.77 4.98
C PHE A 37 -0.65 11.38 3.84
N LEU A 38 -1.72 10.70 3.45
CA LEU A 38 -2.60 11.11 2.35
C LEU A 38 -3.51 12.28 2.70
N SER A 39 -3.81 12.53 3.98
CA SER A 39 -4.62 13.67 4.43
C SER A 39 -3.93 15.04 4.23
N VAL A 40 -2.66 15.06 3.84
CA VAL A 40 -1.92 16.30 3.54
C VAL A 40 -1.68 16.38 2.04
N ALA A 41 -2.41 17.24 1.32
CA ALA A 41 -2.34 17.33 -0.14
C ALA A 41 -0.91 17.49 -0.68
N ARG A 42 -0.09 18.33 -0.03
CA ARG A 42 1.32 18.56 -0.41
C ARG A 42 2.17 17.28 -0.36
N ASN A 43 1.83 16.29 0.49
CA ASN A 43 2.54 15.03 0.52
C ASN A 43 2.37 14.25 -0.79
N ILE A 44 1.25 14.39 -1.48
CA ILE A 44 0.98 13.71 -2.75
C ILE A 44 1.85 14.30 -3.86
N ASP A 45 1.93 15.63 -3.93
CA ASP A 45 2.78 16.33 -4.92
C ASP A 45 4.26 16.00 -4.70
N ASN A 46 4.70 16.08 -3.45
CA ASN A 46 6.05 15.70 -3.04
C ASN A 46 6.34 14.21 -3.32
N LEU A 47 5.38 13.30 -3.12
CA LEU A 47 5.54 11.89 -3.42
C LEU A 47 5.76 11.67 -4.93
N LYS A 48 4.96 12.33 -5.78
CA LYS A 48 5.11 12.27 -7.24
C LYS A 48 6.50 12.77 -7.67
N ALA A 49 6.93 13.92 -7.15
CA ALA A 49 8.26 14.47 -7.43
C ALA A 49 9.39 13.55 -6.94
N GLY A 50 9.23 12.98 -5.74
CA GLY A 50 10.15 12.01 -5.15
C GLY A 50 10.31 10.74 -5.99
N LEU A 51 9.18 10.19 -6.45
CA LEU A 51 9.16 9.03 -7.34
C LEU A 51 9.86 9.34 -8.67
N GLU A 52 9.61 10.48 -9.29
CA GLU A 52 10.24 10.79 -10.58
C GLU A 52 11.76 10.97 -10.51
N ASN A 53 12.24 11.65 -9.47
CA ASN A 53 13.60 12.20 -9.49
C ASN A 53 14.55 11.55 -8.48
N HIS A 54 14.02 10.86 -7.47
CA HIS A 54 14.80 10.47 -6.30
C HIS A 54 14.78 8.97 -5.98
N VAL A 55 14.14 8.12 -6.77
CA VAL A 55 14.14 6.66 -6.52
C VAL A 55 14.87 5.89 -7.63
N TYR A 56 15.33 4.69 -7.31
CA TYR A 56 15.79 3.70 -8.27
C TYR A 56 15.46 2.29 -7.79
N GLU A 57 15.29 1.36 -8.72
CA GLU A 57 15.09 -0.05 -8.40
C GLU A 57 16.44 -0.71 -8.16
N LEU A 58 16.55 -1.44 -7.05
CA LEU A 58 17.75 -2.23 -6.76
C LEU A 58 17.89 -3.37 -7.75
N THR A 59 19.13 -3.59 -8.17
CA THR A 59 19.52 -4.67 -9.06
C THR A 59 20.44 -5.66 -8.34
N GLU A 60 20.76 -6.78 -8.98
CA GLU A 60 21.72 -7.75 -8.43
C GLU A 60 23.12 -7.16 -8.21
N ASP A 61 23.46 -6.10 -8.94
CA ASP A 61 24.76 -5.40 -8.83
C ASP A 61 24.85 -4.51 -7.57
N ASP A 62 23.71 -4.19 -6.94
CA ASP A 62 23.63 -3.34 -5.75
C ASP A 62 23.91 -4.16 -4.47
N HIS A 63 25.17 -4.49 -4.23
CA HIS A 63 25.59 -5.21 -3.03
C HIS A 63 25.68 -4.28 -1.80
N ASP A 64 25.28 -4.81 -0.63
CA ASP A 64 25.43 -4.18 0.69
C ASP A 64 24.80 -2.78 0.86
N VAL A 65 23.80 -2.44 0.05
CA VAL A 65 23.08 -1.16 0.19
C VAL A 65 22.28 -1.15 1.50
N SER A 66 22.70 -0.28 2.42
CA SER A 66 21.97 -0.04 3.67
C SER A 66 21.19 1.27 3.59
N HIS A 67 19.87 1.18 3.50
CA HIS A 67 19.00 2.34 3.48
C HIS A 67 17.68 2.05 4.20
N LYS A 68 17.07 3.08 4.79
CA LYS A 68 15.80 2.92 5.53
C LYS A 68 14.67 2.39 4.65
N SER A 69 14.63 2.74 3.36
CA SER A 69 13.63 2.20 2.42
C SER A 69 13.72 0.68 2.22
N LEU A 70 14.80 0.03 2.65
CA LEU A 70 14.99 -1.42 2.53
C LEU A 70 14.64 -2.16 3.83
N SER A 71 14.37 -1.42 4.90
CA SER A 71 13.99 -2.03 6.18
C SER A 71 12.54 -2.50 6.17
N ARG A 72 12.32 -3.74 6.61
CA ARG A 72 10.97 -4.27 6.91
C ARG A 72 10.22 -3.52 8.02
N ASP A 73 10.91 -2.69 8.79
CA ASP A 73 10.32 -1.87 9.85
C ASP A 73 9.80 -0.52 9.32
N THR A 74 10.11 -0.19 8.06
CA THR A 74 9.73 1.10 7.45
C THR A 74 8.22 1.19 7.24
N GLY A 75 7.60 0.16 6.67
CA GLY A 75 6.16 0.13 6.38
C GLY A 75 5.71 1.40 5.66
N ALA A 76 4.64 2.04 6.16
CA ALA A 76 4.08 3.28 5.58
C ALA A 76 5.05 4.47 5.61
N GLY A 77 6.15 4.38 6.38
CA GLY A 77 7.22 5.36 6.37
C GLY A 77 7.88 5.54 5.00
N ILE A 78 7.77 4.56 4.09
CA ILE A 78 8.31 4.65 2.73
C ILE A 78 7.74 5.87 1.97
N LEU A 79 6.44 6.15 2.15
CA LEU A 79 5.76 7.28 1.53
C LEU A 79 6.40 8.60 1.97
N GLY A 80 6.67 8.75 3.27
CA GLY A 80 7.32 9.92 3.84
C GLY A 80 8.79 10.06 3.44
N ILE A 81 9.51 8.95 3.28
CA ILE A 81 10.91 8.96 2.81
C ILE A 81 10.96 9.51 1.39
N ILE A 82 10.13 8.98 0.49
CA ILE A 82 10.10 9.39 -0.92
C ILE A 82 9.59 10.84 -1.05
N ALA A 83 8.49 11.18 -0.38
CA ALA A 83 7.95 12.54 -0.43
C ALA A 83 8.94 13.58 0.09
N ARG A 84 9.67 13.30 1.18
CA ARG A 84 10.68 14.25 1.68
C ARG A 84 11.78 14.52 0.65
N ALA A 85 12.20 13.51 -0.12
CA ALA A 85 13.21 13.72 -1.15
C ALA A 85 12.69 14.59 -2.30
N GLY A 86 11.40 14.50 -2.62
CA GLY A 86 10.75 15.36 -3.62
C GLY A 86 10.38 16.76 -3.13
N GLN A 87 10.76 17.17 -1.92
CA GLN A 87 10.55 18.54 -1.46
C GLN A 87 11.56 19.47 -2.14
N GLU A 88 11.07 20.43 -2.92
CA GLU A 88 11.88 21.56 -3.36
C GLU A 88 12.30 22.39 -2.13
N PHE A 89 13.61 22.46 -1.86
CA PHE A 89 14.17 23.39 -0.90
C PHE A 89 14.59 24.66 -1.64
N ASP A 90 13.96 25.79 -1.35
CA ASP A 90 14.38 27.14 -1.79
C ASP A 90 15.68 27.63 -1.09
N GLY A 91 16.55 26.74 -0.61
CA GLY A 91 17.64 27.10 0.30
C GLY A 91 18.91 26.27 0.16
N ASP A 92 19.98 26.97 -0.26
CA ASP A 92 21.43 26.71 -0.10
C ASP A 92 21.89 25.24 -0.20
N ASP A 93 22.10 24.81 -1.45
CA ASP A 93 22.77 23.57 -1.83
C ASP A 93 24.28 23.64 -1.51
N ASN A 94 24.62 23.35 -0.24
CA ASN A 94 25.99 23.10 0.15
C ASN A 94 26.13 21.90 1.09
N LEU A 95 25.44 20.80 0.76
CA LEU A 95 25.69 19.52 1.38
C LEU A 95 25.39 18.35 0.43
N SER A 96 26.45 17.87 -0.24
CA SER A 96 26.56 16.64 -1.04
C SER A 96 25.98 16.72 -2.46
N THR A 97 26.86 16.90 -3.44
CA THR A 97 26.61 16.99 -4.90
C THR A 97 26.09 15.72 -5.58
N ASP A 98 25.66 14.72 -4.82
CA ASP A 98 24.92 13.57 -5.35
C ASP A 98 23.57 13.52 -4.64
N PRO A 99 22.43 13.64 -5.35
CA PRO A 99 21.15 13.32 -4.73
C PRO A 99 21.24 11.85 -4.30
N LYS A 100 21.26 11.60 -2.99
CA LYS A 100 21.17 10.25 -2.44
C LYS A 100 19.85 9.66 -2.91
N LYS A 101 19.88 8.95 -4.04
CA LYS A 101 18.73 8.25 -4.58
C LYS A 101 18.29 7.20 -3.57
N ILE A 102 17.00 7.03 -3.46
CA ILE A 102 16.34 6.10 -2.55
C ILE A 102 16.24 4.75 -3.28
N PRO A 103 16.96 3.71 -2.80
CA PRO A 103 16.84 2.37 -3.35
C PRO A 103 15.48 1.77 -3.02
N LEU A 104 14.83 1.12 -3.97
CA LEU A 104 13.59 0.39 -3.78
C LEU A 104 13.79 -1.09 -4.13
N CYS A 105 13.26 -1.97 -3.28
CA CYS A 105 13.17 -3.40 -3.54
C CYS A 105 11.68 -3.78 -3.60
N SER A 106 11.21 -4.16 -4.79
CA SER A 106 9.81 -4.52 -4.99
C SER A 106 9.53 -5.90 -4.38
N ASN A 107 8.61 -5.94 -3.41
CA ASN A 107 8.13 -7.18 -2.81
C ASN A 107 6.71 -7.51 -3.29
N LEU A 108 6.34 -7.07 -4.49
CA LEU A 108 4.97 -7.15 -5.00
C LEU A 108 4.42 -8.58 -5.00
N GLY A 109 5.24 -9.59 -5.31
CA GLY A 109 4.84 -11.00 -5.30
C GLY A 109 4.36 -11.52 -3.95
N PHE A 110 4.70 -10.85 -2.84
CA PHE A 110 4.20 -11.20 -1.51
C PHE A 110 2.68 -11.07 -1.40
N VAL A 111 2.04 -10.30 -2.28
CA VAL A 111 0.58 -10.18 -2.34
C VAL A 111 -0.14 -11.51 -2.55
N ASN A 112 0.52 -12.49 -3.18
CA ASN A 112 -0.07 -13.80 -3.45
C ASN A 112 -0.03 -14.76 -2.25
N ASP A 113 0.73 -14.42 -1.22
CA ASP A 113 0.80 -15.18 0.03
C ASP A 113 -0.30 -14.71 0.98
N THR A 114 -1.57 -14.90 0.61
CA THR A 114 -2.72 -14.28 1.30
C THR A 114 -2.90 -14.73 2.75
N LEU A 115 -2.30 -15.85 3.14
CA LEU A 115 -2.22 -16.30 4.54
C LEU A 115 -1.28 -15.40 5.37
N PHE A 116 -0.19 -14.94 4.78
CA PHE A 116 0.86 -14.19 5.48
C PHE A 116 0.89 -12.70 5.12
N CYS A 117 0.41 -12.31 3.95
CA CYS A 117 0.18 -10.93 3.53
C CYS A 117 -1.22 -10.51 4.01
N GLU A 118 -1.32 -10.22 5.30
CA GLU A 118 -2.61 -10.00 5.97
C GLU A 118 -3.29 -8.70 5.51
N TRP A 119 -2.52 -7.68 5.13
CA TRP A 119 -3.04 -6.39 4.67
C TRP A 119 -2.25 -5.81 3.52
N VAL A 120 -2.93 -5.13 2.59
CA VAL A 120 -2.30 -4.39 1.51
C VAL A 120 -2.96 -3.02 1.36
N TYR A 121 -2.14 -1.98 1.31
CA TYR A 121 -2.59 -0.61 1.11
C TYR A 121 -2.06 -0.13 -0.23
N VAL A 122 -2.94 0.14 -1.18
CA VAL A 122 -2.56 0.66 -2.50
C VAL A 122 -2.90 2.13 -2.58
N VAL A 123 -1.85 2.96 -2.66
CA VAL A 123 -1.97 4.37 -3.01
C VAL A 123 -1.96 4.47 -4.53
N ASP A 124 -3.14 4.62 -5.14
CA ASP A 124 -3.28 4.82 -6.57
C ASP A 124 -3.29 6.31 -6.90
N LEU A 125 -2.16 6.79 -7.42
CA LEU A 125 -1.95 8.19 -7.77
C LEU A 125 -2.53 8.57 -9.14
N ASP A 126 -2.90 7.59 -9.98
CA ASP A 126 -3.58 7.82 -11.26
C ASP A 126 -5.07 8.13 -11.01
N LYS A 127 -5.69 7.39 -10.08
CA LYS A 127 -7.10 7.54 -9.71
C LYS A 127 -7.32 8.44 -8.48
N ASN A 128 -6.26 8.79 -7.75
CA ASN A 128 -6.30 9.48 -6.46
C ASN A 128 -7.19 8.76 -5.43
N ILE A 129 -6.96 7.46 -5.28
CA ILE A 129 -7.66 6.61 -4.32
C ILE A 129 -6.68 5.83 -3.44
N LEU A 130 -7.10 5.55 -2.22
CA LEU A 130 -6.51 4.55 -1.35
C LEU A 130 -7.39 3.30 -1.40
N GLU A 131 -6.85 2.18 -1.84
CA GLU A 131 -7.53 0.88 -1.75
C GLU A 131 -6.91 0.07 -0.61
N ILE A 132 -7.77 -0.59 0.18
CA ILE A 132 -7.38 -1.40 1.33
C ILE A 132 -7.84 -2.82 1.07
N PHE A 133 -6.89 -3.76 1.08
CA PHE A 133 -7.15 -5.18 0.89
C PHE A 133 -6.76 -5.97 2.13
N MET A 134 -7.45 -7.08 2.33
CA MET A 134 -7.20 -8.05 3.39
C MET A 134 -6.82 -9.40 2.78
N GLY A 135 -5.74 -9.99 3.27
CA GLY A 135 -5.39 -11.37 2.98
C GLY A 135 -6.35 -12.32 3.70
N VAL A 136 -6.87 -13.29 2.96
CA VAL A 136 -7.72 -14.35 3.52
C VAL A 136 -7.14 -15.68 3.06
N ALA A 137 -6.96 -16.60 4.00
CA ALA A 137 -6.37 -17.90 3.73
C ALA A 137 -7.25 -18.68 2.74
N ASP A 138 -6.64 -19.18 1.66
CA ASP A 138 -7.30 -19.99 0.62
C ASP A 138 -8.58 -19.36 0.00
N GLN A 139 -8.76 -18.05 0.17
CA GLN A 139 -9.83 -17.28 -0.43
C GLN A 139 -9.23 -16.15 -1.26
N GLY A 140 -9.76 -15.97 -2.48
CA GLY A 140 -9.34 -14.93 -3.41
C GLY A 140 -8.91 -15.50 -4.75
N GLY A 141 -9.81 -15.42 -5.72
CA GLY A 141 -9.52 -15.74 -7.11
C GLY A 141 -9.04 -14.51 -7.87
N LYS A 142 -8.14 -14.72 -8.83
CA LYS A 142 -7.81 -13.70 -9.83
C LYS A 142 -8.91 -13.65 -10.88
N ASP A 143 -9.83 -12.70 -10.75
CA ASP A 143 -10.67 -12.30 -11.89
C ASP A 143 -9.90 -11.32 -12.81
N GLU A 144 -10.43 -11.09 -14.02
CA GLU A 144 -9.80 -10.23 -15.03
C GLU A 144 -9.81 -8.73 -14.66
N GLU A 145 -10.59 -8.34 -13.65
CA GLU A 145 -10.72 -6.95 -13.18
C GLU A 145 -9.90 -6.70 -11.90
N HIS A 146 -9.40 -7.77 -11.27
CA HIS A 146 -8.72 -7.70 -9.99
C HIS A 146 -7.44 -6.87 -10.05
N ARG A 147 -7.21 -6.07 -9.00
CA ARG A 147 -6.05 -5.16 -8.88
C ARG A 147 -4.69 -5.84 -9.10
N PHE A 148 -4.61 -7.10 -8.71
CA PHE A 148 -3.39 -7.92 -8.72
C PHE A 148 -3.46 -9.08 -9.73
N LYS A 149 -4.34 -9.02 -10.73
CA LYS A 149 -4.50 -10.10 -11.73
C LYS A 149 -3.18 -10.51 -12.40
N ASP A 150 -2.35 -9.52 -12.71
CA ASP A 150 -1.07 -9.70 -13.42
C ASP A 150 0.10 -10.03 -12.47
N VAL A 151 -0.15 -10.23 -11.18
CA VAL A 151 0.90 -10.49 -10.17
C VAL A 151 0.93 -11.96 -9.77
N GLY A 152 2.06 -12.62 -10.05
CA GLY A 152 2.26 -14.04 -9.74
C GLY A 152 1.63 -14.99 -10.79
N PRO A 153 1.77 -16.32 -10.60
CA PRO A 153 1.32 -17.29 -11.58
C PRO A 153 -0.21 -17.34 -11.72
N GLU A 154 -0.68 -17.95 -12.81
CA GLU A 154 -2.09 -18.25 -13.03
C GLU A 154 -2.64 -19.08 -11.85
N GLY A 155 -3.83 -18.71 -11.36
CA GLY A 155 -4.45 -19.37 -10.20
C GLY A 155 -3.87 -19.01 -8.82
N ALA A 156 -2.85 -18.13 -8.74
CA ALA A 156 -2.38 -17.65 -7.44
C ALA A 156 -3.47 -16.88 -6.71
N CYS A 157 -3.55 -17.05 -5.38
CA CYS A 157 -4.47 -16.29 -4.55
C CYS A 157 -4.13 -14.78 -4.58
N VAL A 158 -5.14 -13.95 -4.33
CA VAL A 158 -5.00 -12.49 -4.24
C VAL A 158 -5.83 -11.97 -3.07
N PRO A 159 -5.42 -10.88 -2.40
CA PRO A 159 -6.14 -10.38 -1.24
C PRO A 159 -7.46 -9.75 -1.68
N ARG A 160 -8.47 -9.83 -0.82
CA ARG A 160 -9.81 -9.32 -1.07
C ARG A 160 -9.85 -7.81 -0.83
N LEU A 161 -10.49 -7.06 -1.74
CA LEU A 161 -10.76 -5.64 -1.52
C LEU A 161 -11.73 -5.47 -0.35
N VAL A 162 -11.32 -4.68 0.65
CA VAL A 162 -12.17 -4.30 1.78
C VAL A 162 -12.95 -3.03 1.42
N CYS A 163 -12.22 -1.98 1.08
CA CYS A 163 -12.80 -0.69 0.73
C CYS A 163 -11.82 0.19 -0.04
N SER A 164 -12.35 1.27 -0.61
CA SER A 164 -11.54 2.30 -1.26
C SER A 164 -12.01 3.68 -0.84
N PHE A 165 -11.08 4.61 -0.67
CA PHE A 165 -11.36 6.02 -0.37
C PHE A 165 -10.77 6.91 -1.45
N LYS A 166 -11.54 7.90 -1.91
CA LYS A 166 -10.93 9.01 -2.68
C LYS A 166 -10.08 9.85 -1.75
N PHE A 167 -8.98 10.41 -2.24
CA PHE A 167 -8.16 11.32 -1.44
C PHE A 167 -8.97 12.52 -0.92
N GLN A 168 -9.94 13.00 -1.71
CA GLN A 168 -10.87 14.04 -1.28
C GLN A 168 -11.70 13.64 -0.07
N GLU A 169 -12.14 12.38 0.01
CA GLU A 169 -12.87 11.87 1.18
C GLU A 169 -11.94 11.82 2.39
N LEU A 170 -10.70 11.35 2.22
CA LEU A 170 -9.69 11.31 3.28
C LEU A 170 -9.35 12.71 3.84
N PHE A 171 -9.43 13.77 3.04
CA PHE A 171 -9.26 15.15 3.51
C PHE A 171 -10.43 15.64 4.39
N LEU A 172 -11.61 15.06 4.21
CA LEU A 172 -12.83 15.44 4.92
C LEU A 172 -13.00 14.67 6.23
N LEU A 173 -12.36 13.51 6.37
CA LEU A 173 -12.30 12.76 7.62
C LEU A 173 -11.56 13.58 8.68
N LYS A 174 -12.21 13.79 9.83
CA LYS A 174 -11.72 14.70 10.87
C LYS A 174 -10.77 14.02 11.84
N SER A 175 -10.73 12.69 11.87
CA SER A 175 -9.88 11.94 12.80
C SER A 175 -9.52 10.54 12.31
N GLU A 176 -8.60 9.92 13.04
CA GLU A 176 -8.21 8.52 12.84
C GLU A 176 -9.37 7.58 13.18
N GLU A 177 -10.17 7.91 14.20
CA GLU A 177 -11.33 7.10 14.57
C GLU A 177 -12.37 7.06 13.44
N GLU A 178 -12.67 8.20 12.80
CA GLU A 178 -13.63 8.24 11.68
C GLU A 178 -13.15 7.39 10.49
N PHE A 179 -11.85 7.41 10.21
CA PHE A 179 -11.25 6.53 9.19
C PHE A 179 -11.42 5.05 9.55
N LEU A 180 -11.11 4.68 10.79
CA LEU A 180 -11.18 3.29 11.27
C LEU A 180 -12.62 2.77 11.35
N GLU A 181 -13.56 3.61 11.76
CA GLU A 181 -14.98 3.30 11.77
C GLU A 181 -15.45 2.94 10.36
N LYS A 182 -15.11 3.76 9.36
CA LYS A 182 -15.45 3.47 7.96
C LYS A 182 -14.83 2.17 7.44
N VAL A 183 -13.57 1.88 7.79
CA VAL A 183 -12.95 0.59 7.40
C VAL A 183 -13.67 -0.57 8.08
N THR A 184 -14.00 -0.44 9.36
CA THR A 184 -14.68 -1.48 10.16
C THR A 184 -16.11 -1.74 9.68
N GLU A 185 -16.85 -0.70 9.29
CA GLU A 185 -18.18 -0.83 8.70
C GLU A 185 -18.14 -1.65 7.42
N GLN A 186 -17.17 -1.38 6.53
CA GLN A 186 -17.00 -2.13 5.28
C GLN A 186 -16.62 -3.59 5.55
N LEU A 187 -15.78 -3.86 6.55
CA LEU A 187 -15.45 -5.24 6.93
C LEU A 187 -16.68 -6.04 7.39
N LYS A 188 -17.60 -5.40 8.12
CA LYS A 188 -18.84 -6.06 8.59
C LYS A 188 -19.78 -6.36 7.43
N LEU A 189 -20.01 -5.37 6.56
CA LEU A 189 -20.87 -5.52 5.38
C LEU A 189 -20.37 -6.66 4.49
N ASN A 190 -19.07 -6.70 4.21
CA ASN A 190 -18.49 -7.74 3.36
C ASN A 190 -18.37 -9.10 4.09
N GLY A 191 -18.71 -9.20 5.37
CA GLY A 191 -18.81 -10.45 6.12
C GLY A 191 -20.23 -11.00 6.11
N GLU A 192 -21.23 -10.13 6.27
CA GLU A 192 -22.65 -10.48 6.17
C GLU A 192 -23.05 -10.96 4.77
N GLU A 193 -22.44 -10.42 3.71
CA GLU A 193 -22.65 -10.88 2.34
C GLU A 193 -22.10 -12.30 2.07
N GLY A 194 -21.05 -12.72 2.80
CA GLY A 194 -20.43 -14.04 2.63
C GLY A 194 -21.19 -15.17 3.34
N ASP A 195 -21.86 -14.88 4.46
CA ASP A 195 -22.65 -15.87 5.20
C ASP A 195 -24.05 -16.10 4.59
N GLY A 196 -24.50 -15.23 3.68
CA GLY A 196 -25.81 -15.30 3.04
C GLY A 196 -25.90 -16.20 1.79
N GLU A 197 -24.77 -16.68 1.26
CA GLU A 197 -24.73 -17.52 0.05
C GLU A 197 -24.76 -19.03 0.35
N ASP A 198 -24.57 -19.46 1.60
CA ASP A 198 -24.52 -20.88 1.99
C ASP A 198 -25.89 -21.49 2.37
N GLU A 199 -26.98 -20.72 2.43
CA GLU A 199 -28.31 -21.23 2.87
C GLU A 199 -29.26 -21.72 1.75
N ASN A 200 -28.86 -21.72 0.47
CA ASN A 200 -29.79 -21.99 -0.64
C ASN A 200 -29.40 -23.14 -1.58
N ASN A 201 -28.76 -24.21 -1.08
CA ASN A 201 -28.50 -25.40 -1.92
C ASN A 201 -28.70 -26.76 -1.23
N GLU A 202 -29.67 -26.86 -0.32
CA GLU A 202 -30.27 -28.14 0.05
C GLU A 202 -31.79 -28.03 -0.05
N GLU A 203 -32.35 -28.12 -1.27
CA GLU A 203 -33.66 -28.71 -1.54
C GLU A 203 -33.94 -28.71 -3.06
N GLY A 204 -33.90 -29.89 -3.68
CA GLY A 204 -34.23 -30.09 -5.10
C GLY A 204 -33.82 -31.44 -5.66
#